data_AF-A0A9P5SPT8-F1
#
_entry.id   AF-A0A9P5SPT8-F1
#
_cell.length_a   1.000
_cell.length_b   1.000
_cell.length_c   1.000
_cell.angle_alpha   90.00
_cell.angle_beta   90.00
_cell.angle_gamma   90.00
#
_symmetry.space_group_name_H-M   'P 1'
#
loop_
_entity.id
_entity.type
_entity.pdbx_description
1 polymer ?
#
loop_
_entity_poly.entity_id
_entity_poly.type
_entity_poly.pdbx_seq_one_letter_code
_entity_poly.pdbx_strand_id
1 'polypeptide(L)'
;MATPILSPHSDIKQDELHTLLAPLYAYHSDIEVGTWYRLVQAHNEFGNVVVIKAMRYDTDTERQQMEVEIEWHRRMGFSHIGLYMAKLEWSEAQLLGLVMSFQPMALVNATKLQRERDRTRHLDRAFQDIRACLEKQHRELEEQQILQLQAMNIDEPEDQP
;
A
#
# COMPACT_ATOMS: atom_id res chain seq x y z
N MET A 1 -3.68 18.34 -4.16
CA MET A 1 -4.56 18.15 -2.99
C MET A 1 -4.27 16.74 -2.46
N ALA A 2 -3.98 16.60 -1.18
CA ALA A 2 -3.68 15.28 -0.60
C ALA A 2 -4.95 14.42 -0.59
N THR A 3 -4.88 13.22 -1.14
CA THR A 3 -5.96 12.21 -0.99
C THR A 3 -6.12 11.97 0.51
N PRO A 4 -7.31 12.20 1.10
CA PRO A 4 -7.52 11.90 2.50
C PRO A 4 -7.27 10.39 2.71
N ILE A 5 -6.48 10.08 3.73
CA ILE A 5 -6.12 8.70 4.07
C ILE A 5 -7.33 8.12 4.80
N LEU A 6 -7.92 7.03 4.28
CA LEU A 6 -8.92 6.24 5.00
C LEU A 6 -8.36 5.88 6.37
N SER A 7 -9.13 6.09 7.44
CA SER A 7 -8.67 5.75 8.78
C SER A 7 -8.38 4.24 8.81
N PRO A 8 -7.24 3.80 9.38
CA PRO A 8 -6.85 2.39 9.41
C PRO A 8 -7.69 1.67 10.47
N HIS A 9 -8.97 1.44 10.17
CA HIS A 9 -9.91 0.88 11.09
C HIS A 9 -10.68 -0.28 10.45
N SER A 10 -10.77 -1.33 11.26
CA SER A 10 -11.50 -2.57 11.08
C SER A 10 -10.82 -3.72 10.34
N ASP A 11 -10.50 -4.72 11.13
CA ASP A 11 -10.31 -6.09 10.66
C ASP A 11 -11.68 -6.60 10.15
N ILE A 12 -11.84 -6.69 8.83
CA ILE A 12 -12.98 -7.39 8.23
C ILE A 12 -12.71 -8.87 8.45
N LYS A 13 -13.47 -9.51 9.34
CA LYS A 13 -13.28 -10.93 9.64
C LYS A 13 -13.76 -11.80 8.48
N GLN A 14 -13.07 -12.91 8.25
CA GLN A 14 -13.45 -13.87 7.21
C GLN A 14 -14.88 -14.38 7.41
N ASP A 15 -15.21 -14.79 8.65
CA ASP A 15 -16.53 -15.35 8.99
C ASP A 15 -17.65 -14.34 8.79
N GLU A 16 -17.43 -13.07 9.15
CA GLU A 16 -18.38 -11.97 8.92
C GLU A 16 -18.66 -11.82 7.42
N LEU A 17 -17.61 -11.74 6.60
CA LEU A 17 -17.77 -11.58 5.15
C LEU A 17 -18.38 -12.82 4.50
N HIS A 18 -18.05 -14.02 4.97
CA HIS A 18 -18.66 -15.27 4.53
C HIS A 18 -20.17 -15.26 4.77
N THR A 19 -20.61 -14.87 5.98
CA THR A 19 -22.03 -14.76 6.33
C THR A 19 -22.75 -13.72 5.47
N LEU A 20 -22.14 -12.56 5.25
CA LEU A 20 -22.74 -11.48 4.44
C LEU A 20 -22.84 -11.82 2.95
N LEU A 21 -21.91 -12.62 2.43
CA LEU A 21 -21.86 -13.02 1.02
C LEU A 21 -22.75 -14.21 0.69
N ALA A 22 -22.94 -15.16 1.62
CA ALA A 22 -23.62 -16.43 1.38
C ALA A 22 -24.97 -16.34 0.63
N PRO A 23 -25.82 -15.29 0.82
CA PRO A 23 -27.08 -15.18 0.07
C PRO A 23 -26.91 -14.90 -1.44
N LEU A 24 -25.77 -14.36 -1.86
CA LEU A 24 -25.55 -13.87 -3.24
C LEU A 24 -24.35 -14.54 -3.93
N TYR A 25 -23.36 -14.95 -3.16
CA TYR A 25 -22.11 -15.49 -3.65
C TYR A 25 -21.63 -16.65 -2.79
N ALA A 26 -21.16 -17.72 -3.43
CA ALA A 26 -20.47 -18.79 -2.75
C ALA A 26 -19.01 -18.38 -2.52
N TYR A 27 -18.69 -18.00 -1.28
CA TYR A 27 -17.33 -17.66 -0.86
C TYR A 27 -16.36 -18.81 -1.20
N HIS A 28 -15.18 -18.48 -1.73
CA HIS A 28 -14.15 -19.46 -2.06
C HIS A 28 -12.89 -19.30 -1.19
N SER A 29 -12.22 -18.16 -1.29
CA SER A 29 -10.96 -17.91 -0.55
C SER A 29 -10.64 -16.42 -0.46
N ASP A 30 -9.81 -16.05 0.50
CA ASP A 30 -9.17 -14.74 0.52
C ASP A 30 -8.08 -14.67 -0.56
N ILE A 31 -8.04 -13.56 -1.29
CA ILE A 31 -6.99 -13.25 -2.26
C ILE A 31 -5.95 -12.34 -1.60
N GLU A 32 -6.42 -11.29 -0.92
CA GLU A 32 -5.57 -10.27 -0.32
C GLU A 32 -6.27 -9.63 0.88
N VAL A 33 -5.51 -9.33 1.93
CA VAL A 33 -5.99 -8.58 3.10
C VAL A 33 -5.19 -7.28 3.16
N GLY A 34 -5.85 -6.18 2.82
CA GLY A 34 -5.31 -4.83 2.96
C GLY A 34 -5.69 -4.22 4.30
N THR A 35 -5.09 -3.08 4.62
CA THR A 35 -5.37 -2.34 5.86
C THR A 35 -6.82 -1.84 5.96
N TRP A 36 -7.50 -1.63 4.83
CA TRP A 36 -8.85 -1.06 4.75
C TRP A 36 -9.79 -1.88 3.85
N TYR A 37 -9.33 -3.05 3.38
CA TYR A 37 -10.13 -3.92 2.56
C TYR A 37 -9.76 -5.38 2.72
N ARG A 38 -10.71 -6.26 2.42
CA ARG A 38 -10.46 -7.68 2.17
C ARG A 38 -10.92 -8.00 0.76
N LEU A 39 -10.01 -8.58 -0.01
CA LEU A 39 -10.25 -9.03 -1.38
C LEU A 39 -10.49 -10.53 -1.35
N VAL A 40 -11.66 -10.97 -1.83
CA VAL A 40 -12.04 -12.38 -1.79
C VAL A 40 -12.44 -12.88 -3.17
N GLN A 41 -12.18 -14.16 -3.41
CA GLN A 41 -12.70 -14.90 -4.54
C GLN A 41 -14.02 -15.55 -4.13
N ALA A 42 -15.02 -15.45 -4.99
CA ALA A 42 -16.31 -16.09 -4.80
C ALA A 42 -16.91 -16.54 -6.14
N HIS A 43 -17.98 -17.32 -6.09
CA HIS A 43 -18.77 -17.68 -7.26
C HIS A 43 -20.14 -17.02 -7.19
N ASN A 44 -20.61 -16.44 -8.30
CA ASN A 44 -21.99 -15.94 -8.37
C ASN A 44 -23.01 -17.07 -8.63
N GLU A 45 -24.30 -16.73 -8.69
CA GLU A 45 -25.39 -17.69 -8.94
C GLU A 45 -25.23 -18.50 -10.24
N PHE A 46 -24.48 -17.99 -11.21
CA PHE A 46 -24.19 -18.65 -12.49
C PHE A 46 -22.91 -19.51 -12.45
N GLY A 47 -22.25 -19.62 -11.29
CA GLY A 47 -20.98 -20.33 -11.14
C GLY A 47 -19.76 -19.59 -11.70
N ASN A 48 -19.91 -18.32 -12.12
CA ASN A 48 -18.77 -17.53 -12.58
C ASN A 48 -17.92 -17.08 -11.38
N VAL A 49 -16.61 -17.16 -11.55
CA VAL A 49 -15.64 -16.67 -10.58
C VAL A 49 -15.63 -15.13 -10.60
N VAL A 50 -15.84 -14.54 -9.43
CA VAL A 50 -15.79 -13.10 -9.20
C VAL A 50 -14.79 -12.76 -8.10
N VAL A 51 -14.35 -11.50 -8.12
CA VAL A 51 -13.54 -10.90 -7.06
C VAL A 51 -14.39 -9.86 -6.35
N ILE A 52 -14.40 -9.89 -5.02
CA ILE A 52 -15.15 -8.94 -4.20
C ILE A 52 -14.15 -8.21 -3.31
N LYS A 53 -14.02 -6.91 -3.49
CA LYS A 53 -13.27 -6.02 -2.58
C LYS A 53 -14.26 -5.47 -1.57
N ALA A 54 -14.24 -6.00 -0.35
CA ALA A 54 -15.01 -5.49 0.77
C ALA A 54 -14.21 -4.42 1.51
N MET A 55 -14.81 -3.26 1.77
CA MET A 55 -14.20 -2.10 2.40
C MET A 55 -15.11 -1.63 3.54
N ARG A 56 -14.56 -1.40 4.74
CA ARG A 56 -15.34 -0.83 5.84
C ARG A 56 -15.12 0.67 5.93
N TYR A 57 -16.20 1.38 6.24
CA TYR A 57 -16.18 2.81 6.51
C TYR A 57 -16.69 3.06 7.93
N ASP A 58 -16.06 3.99 8.65
CA ASP A 58 -16.56 4.42 9.96
C ASP A 58 -17.30 5.77 9.84
N THR A 59 -16.99 6.53 8.80
CA THR A 59 -17.56 7.86 8.56
C THR A 59 -18.22 7.99 7.19
N ASP A 60 -19.15 8.94 7.06
CA ASP A 60 -19.76 9.28 5.77
C ASP A 60 -18.73 9.78 4.73
N THR A 61 -17.66 10.43 5.19
CA THR A 61 -16.56 10.88 4.32
C THR A 61 -15.80 9.71 3.72
N GLU A 62 -15.50 8.67 4.50
CA GLU A 62 -14.86 7.44 4.00
C GLU A 62 -15.78 6.69 3.05
N ARG A 63 -17.08 6.58 3.40
CA ARG A 63 -18.10 5.99 2.53
C ARG A 63 -18.13 6.68 1.17
N GLN A 64 -18.17 8.02 1.14
CA GLN A 64 -18.14 8.79 -0.11
C GLN A 64 -16.87 8.55 -0.93
N GLN A 65 -15.71 8.42 -0.29
CA GLN A 65 -14.45 8.12 -0.99
C GLN A 65 -14.48 6.72 -1.64
N MET A 66 -15.04 5.72 -0.95
CA MET A 66 -15.21 4.38 -1.51
C MET A 66 -16.21 4.38 -2.66
N GLU A 67 -17.29 5.16 -2.57
CA GLU A 67 -18.24 5.32 -3.68
C GLU A 67 -17.59 5.95 -4.91
N VAL A 68 -16.68 6.91 -4.72
CA VAL A 68 -15.87 7.47 -5.82
C VAL A 68 -15.00 6.38 -6.46
N GLU A 69 -14.37 5.50 -5.68
CA GLU A 69 -13.59 4.38 -6.22
C GLU A 69 -14.47 3.41 -7.03
N ILE A 70 -15.65 3.06 -6.52
CA ILE A 70 -16.61 2.17 -7.18
C ILE A 70 -17.10 2.79 -8.49
N GLU A 71 -17.46 4.07 -8.47
CA GLU A 71 -17.91 4.78 -9.66
C GLU A 71 -16.79 4.91 -10.70
N TRP A 72 -15.55 5.10 -10.26
CA TRP A 72 -14.39 5.09 -11.16
C TRP A 72 -14.24 3.74 -11.86
N HIS A 73 -14.34 2.62 -11.13
CA HIS A 73 -14.32 1.28 -11.72
C HIS A 73 -15.48 1.07 -12.70
N ARG A 74 -16.67 1.55 -12.36
CA ARG A 74 -17.85 1.47 -13.23
C ARG A 74 -17.64 2.19 -14.56
N ARG A 75 -17.03 3.38 -14.54
CA ARG A 75 -16.80 4.21 -15.74
C ARG A 75 -15.65 3.74 -16.61
N MET A 76 -14.56 3.28 -15.99
CA MET A 76 -13.37 2.85 -16.73
C MET A 76 -13.61 1.58 -17.55
N GLY A 77 -14.66 0.82 -17.22
CA GLY A 77 -15.03 -0.43 -17.89
C GLY A 77 -14.07 -1.57 -17.55
N PHE A 78 -12.76 -1.32 -17.47
CA PHE A 78 -11.70 -2.27 -17.19
C PHE A 78 -10.72 -1.71 -16.14
N SER A 79 -10.50 -2.45 -15.05
CA SER A 79 -9.42 -2.19 -14.10
C SER A 79 -8.33 -3.26 -14.23
N HIS A 80 -7.17 -3.02 -13.63
CA HIS A 80 -6.08 -4.00 -13.54
C HIS A 80 -6.41 -5.22 -12.65
N ILE A 81 -7.64 -5.32 -12.13
CA ILE A 81 -8.12 -6.44 -11.31
C ILE A 81 -9.31 -7.14 -11.99
N GLY A 82 -10.12 -6.41 -12.77
CA GLY A 82 -11.27 -6.95 -13.49
C GLY A 82 -12.23 -5.90 -14.03
N LEU A 83 -13.27 -6.34 -14.73
CA LEU A 83 -14.39 -5.51 -15.16
C LEU A 83 -15.33 -5.30 -13.96
N TYR A 84 -15.83 -4.08 -13.77
CA TYR A 84 -16.89 -3.82 -12.79
C TYR A 84 -18.12 -4.68 -13.10
N MET A 85 -18.70 -5.32 -12.07
CA MET A 85 -19.93 -6.10 -12.19
C MET A 85 -21.06 -5.51 -11.34
N ALA A 86 -20.80 -5.25 -10.06
CA ALA A 86 -21.82 -4.77 -9.13
C ALA A 86 -21.22 -4.01 -7.93
N LYS A 87 -22.07 -3.22 -7.28
CA LYS A 87 -21.87 -2.64 -5.94
C LYS A 87 -22.69 -3.47 -4.95
N LEU A 88 -22.10 -3.81 -3.81
CA LEU A 88 -22.78 -4.35 -2.64
C LEU A 88 -22.71 -3.34 -1.49
N GLU A 89 -23.73 -3.32 -0.65
CA GLU A 89 -23.80 -2.43 0.50
C GLU A 89 -24.45 -3.16 1.68
N TRP A 90 -23.73 -3.22 2.79
CA TRP A 90 -24.21 -3.79 4.05
C TRP A 90 -24.14 -2.69 5.11
N SER A 91 -25.17 -1.84 5.14
CA SER A 91 -25.17 -0.63 5.97
C SER A 91 -25.03 -0.93 7.47
N GLU A 92 -25.61 -2.03 7.96
CA GLU A 92 -25.49 -2.45 9.36
C GLU A 92 -24.06 -2.84 9.76
N ALA A 93 -23.30 -3.42 8.83
CA ALA A 93 -21.89 -3.76 9.02
C ALA A 93 -20.94 -2.61 8.62
N GLN A 94 -21.49 -1.51 8.11
CA GLN A 94 -20.75 -0.40 7.53
C GLN A 94 -19.74 -0.85 6.45
N LEU A 95 -20.17 -1.80 5.60
CA LEU A 95 -19.35 -2.36 4.53
C LEU A 95 -19.87 -1.98 3.15
N LEU A 96 -18.94 -1.64 2.26
CA LEU A 96 -19.15 -1.51 0.82
C LEU A 96 -18.38 -2.59 0.09
N GLY A 97 -19.04 -3.27 -0.85
CA GLY A 97 -18.43 -4.28 -1.71
C GLY A 97 -18.34 -3.80 -3.16
N LEU A 98 -17.16 -3.94 -3.75
CA LEU A 98 -16.93 -3.79 -5.18
C LEU A 98 -16.77 -5.19 -5.80
N VAL A 99 -17.72 -5.60 -6.63
CA VAL A 99 -17.70 -6.88 -7.35
C VAL A 99 -17.10 -6.68 -8.73
N MET A 100 -16.10 -7.48 -9.05
CA MET A 100 -15.36 -7.44 -10.31
C MET A 100 -15.26 -8.83 -10.93
N SER A 101 -15.12 -8.90 -12.25
CA SER A 101 -14.82 -10.18 -12.92
C SER A 101 -13.43 -10.68 -12.53
N PHE A 102 -13.27 -11.98 -12.30
CA PHE A 102 -11.95 -12.54 -12.03
C PHE A 102 -11.13 -12.60 -13.32
N GLN A 103 -10.02 -11.84 -13.36
CA GLN A 103 -9.07 -11.90 -14.45
C GLN A 103 -7.70 -12.38 -13.94
N PRO A 104 -7.36 -13.67 -14.11
CA PRO A 104 -6.13 -14.24 -13.57
C PRO A 104 -4.88 -13.46 -14.01
N MET A 105 -4.86 -13.00 -15.26
CA MET A 105 -3.73 -12.23 -15.79
C MET A 105 -3.59 -10.84 -15.17
N ALA A 106 -4.70 -10.21 -14.82
CA ALA A 106 -4.72 -8.90 -14.21
C ALA A 106 -4.13 -8.97 -12.79
N LEU A 107 -4.49 -10.01 -12.03
CA LEU A 107 -3.91 -10.32 -10.72
C LEU A 107 -2.39 -10.56 -10.78
N VAL A 108 -1.93 -11.38 -11.72
CA VAL A 108 -0.48 -11.63 -11.93
C VAL A 108 0.26 -10.33 -12.24
N ASN A 109 -0.33 -9.44 -13.03
CA ASN A 109 0.27 -8.15 -13.38
C ASN A 109 0.31 -7.19 -12.18
N ALA A 110 -0.75 -7.14 -11.37
CA ALA A 110 -0.80 -6.34 -10.14
C ALA A 110 0.29 -6.78 -9.15
N THR A 111 0.45 -8.10 -8.94
CA THR A 111 1.50 -8.64 -8.06
C THR A 111 2.91 -8.32 -8.58
N LYS A 112 3.14 -8.38 -9.90
CA LYS A 112 4.43 -7.97 -10.49
C LYS A 112 4.72 -6.49 -10.25
N LEU A 113 3.75 -5.61 -10.53
CA LEU A 113 3.88 -4.18 -10.33
C LEU A 113 4.17 -3.82 -8.86
N GLN A 114 3.54 -4.53 -7.92
CA GLN A 114 3.77 -4.34 -6.50
C GLN A 114 5.19 -4.75 -6.08
N ARG A 115 5.68 -5.90 -6.55
CA ARG A 115 7.07 -6.33 -6.29
C ARG A 115 8.10 -5.36 -6.85
N GLU A 116 7.85 -4.80 -8.03
CA GLU A 116 8.73 -3.78 -8.62
C GLU A 116 8.73 -2.50 -7.79
N ARG A 117 7.56 -2.02 -7.36
CA ARG A 117 7.44 -0.85 -6.47
C ARG A 117 8.15 -1.05 -5.13
N ASP A 118 7.95 -2.20 -4.50
CA ASP A 118 8.60 -2.50 -3.23
C ASP A 118 10.12 -2.60 -3.39
N ARG A 119 10.59 -3.18 -4.50
CA ARG A 119 12.00 -3.19 -4.86
C ARG A 119 12.57 -1.77 -5.02
N THR A 120 11.87 -0.86 -5.67
CA THR A 120 12.29 0.55 -5.80
C THR A 120 12.39 1.22 -4.43
N ARG A 121 11.37 1.05 -3.56
CA ARG A 121 11.40 1.60 -2.19
C ARG A 121 12.58 1.09 -1.37
N HIS A 122 12.89 -0.20 -1.48
CA HIS A 122 14.05 -0.80 -0.79
C HIS A 122 15.37 -0.25 -1.32
N LEU A 123 15.49 -0.03 -2.63
CA LEU A 123 16.68 0.57 -3.24
C LEU A 123 16.85 2.04 -2.82
N ASP A 124 15.79 2.83 -2.82
CA ASP A 124 15.83 4.24 -2.39
C ASP A 124 16.30 4.36 -0.93
N ARG A 125 15.80 3.49 -0.06
CA ARG A 125 16.25 3.44 1.34
C ARG A 125 17.72 3.04 1.46
N ALA A 126 18.16 2.01 0.73
CA ALA A 126 19.57 1.62 0.71
C ALA A 126 20.48 2.76 0.22
N PHE A 127 20.06 3.52 -0.80
CA PHE A 127 20.81 4.70 -1.26
C PHE A 127 20.87 5.81 -0.22
N GLN A 128 19.79 6.07 0.52
CA GLN A 128 19.79 7.04 1.62
C GLN A 128 20.76 6.62 2.73
N ASP A 129 20.76 5.35 3.12
CA ASP A 129 21.66 4.82 4.14
C ASP A 129 23.13 4.93 3.71
N ILE A 130 23.44 4.63 2.43
CA ILE A 130 24.78 4.81 1.87
C ILE A 130 25.19 6.28 1.90
N ARG A 131 24.32 7.22 1.52
CA ARG A 131 24.63 8.66 1.57
C ARG A 131 24.90 9.13 2.99
N ALA A 132 24.04 8.75 3.94
CA ALA A 132 24.23 9.10 5.35
C ALA A 132 25.56 8.56 5.90
N CYS A 133 25.95 7.35 5.48
CA CYS A 133 27.24 6.77 5.83
C CYS A 133 28.41 7.59 5.26
N LEU A 134 28.37 7.95 3.97
CA LEU A 134 29.41 8.75 3.33
C LEU A 134 29.53 10.16 3.93
N GLU A 135 28.40 10.82 4.23
CA GLU A 135 28.38 12.13 4.90
C GLU A 135 28.95 12.06 6.32
N LYS A 136 28.80 10.93 7.00
CA LYS A 136 29.42 10.72 8.31
C LYS A 136 30.94 10.57 8.18
N GLN A 137 31.41 9.71 7.27
CA GLN A 137 32.84 9.52 7.03
C GLN A 137 33.53 10.82 6.57
N HIS A 138 32.86 11.61 5.73
CA HIS A 138 33.39 12.90 5.29
C HIS A 138 33.64 13.85 6.46
N ARG A 139 32.65 13.99 7.36
CA ARG A 139 32.79 14.83 8.57
C ARG A 139 33.91 14.34 9.48
N GLU A 140 33.99 13.03 9.71
CA GLU A 140 35.08 12.42 10.51
C GLU A 140 36.46 12.72 9.91
N LEU A 141 36.60 12.72 8.57
CA LEU A 141 37.84 13.09 7.89
C LEU A 141 38.18 14.58 8.02
N GLU A 142 37.19 15.46 7.87
CA GLU A 142 37.38 16.91 8.05
C GLU A 142 37.84 17.23 9.48
N GLU A 143 37.25 16.60 10.49
CA GLU A 143 37.64 16.74 11.89
C GLU A 143 39.09 16.28 12.12
N GLN A 144 39.49 15.14 11.55
CA GLN A 144 40.88 14.64 11.63
C GLN A 144 41.89 15.59 10.98
N GLN A 145 41.57 16.18 9.82
CA GLN A 145 42.45 17.13 9.14
C GLN A 145 42.65 18.41 9.96
N ILE A 146 41.58 18.91 10.60
CA ILE A 146 41.66 20.07 11.50
C ILE A 146 42.56 19.75 12.69
N LEU A 147 42.40 18.58 13.32
CA LEU A 147 43.23 18.15 14.45
C LEU A 147 44.71 18.01 14.08
N GLN A 148 45.02 17.49 12.88
CA GLN A 148 46.41 17.41 12.39
C GLN A 148 47.03 18.78 12.15
N LEU A 149 46.28 19.73 11.56
CA LEU A 149 46.75 21.10 11.36
C LEU A 149 47.01 21.83 12.69
N GLN A 150 46.18 21.59 13.72
CA GLN A 150 46.42 22.14 15.05
C GLN A 150 47.69 21.55 15.69
N ALA A 151 47.91 20.24 15.56
CA ALA A 151 49.13 19.59 16.06
C ALA A 151 50.39 20.12 15.36
N MET A 152 50.36 20.33 14.04
CA MET A 152 51.50 20.90 13.30
C MET A 152 51.82 22.36 13.64
N ASN A 153 50.88 23.12 14.21
CA ASN A 153 51.10 24.50 14.63
C ASN A 153 51.57 24.64 16.10
N ILE A 154 51.68 23.54 16.85
CA ILE A 154 52.15 23.54 18.25
C ILE A 154 53.65 23.17 18.35
N ASP A 155 54.26 22.67 17.25
CA ASP A 155 55.69 22.33 17.16
C ASP A 155 56.54 23.41 16.47
N GLU A 156 56.09 24.67 16.42
CA GLU A 156 56.97 25.77 16.01
C GLU A 156 57.96 26.01 17.17
N PRO A 157 59.27 25.71 17.02
CA PRO A 157 60.22 26.04 18.05
C PRO A 157 60.29 27.57 18.14
N GLU A 158 60.08 28.09 19.35
CA GLU A 158 60.45 29.45 19.74
C GLU A 158 61.98 29.60 19.65
N ASP A 159 62.50 29.67 18.43
CA ASP A 159 63.86 30.15 18.11
C ASP A 159 63.72 31.04 16.87
N GLN A 160 63.00 32.16 17.03
CA GLN A 160 63.21 33.34 16.20
C GLN A 160 64.39 34.12 16.81
N PRO A 161 65.41 34.53 16.01
CA PRO A 161 66.39 35.52 16.45
C PRO A 161 65.77 36.90 16.69
#